data_AF-A0A2H1KKB8-F1
#
_entry.id   AF-A0A2H1KKB8-F1
#
_cell.length_a   1.000
_cell.length_b   1.000
_cell.length_c   1.000
_cell.angle_alpha   90.00
_cell.angle_beta   90.00
_cell.angle_gamma   90.00
#
_symmetry.space_group_name_H-M   'P 1'
#
loop_
_entity.id
_entity.type
_entity.pdbx_description
1 polymer ?
#
loop_
_entity_poly.entity_id
_entity_poly.type
_entity_poly.pdbx_seq_one_letter_code
_entity_poly.pdbx_strand_id
1 'polypeptide(L)'
;MVREDPGAASLALVRGIVHLDEPAAVFEAMLTGWERQQRSRGLVETSVEPRLAFVRRFQGFAEGYPREWTPADVEDFTVSLMSGAHRRNPATIRNYHLTLRMFCDYVTSAHYGRVRECAERPETVPAQICFDFNTIAHLQDDEGRPERRPFSYDVMETLFDFLDDRVDRAARSGRKSGLAALRDAQMVKTIYAFGLRRRELCMLDVVALRPNPHMP
;
A
#
# COMPACT_ATOMS: atom_id res chain seq x y z
N MET A 1 -12.94 21.86 -33.83
CA MET A 1 -13.09 20.51 -33.23
C MET A 1 -12.39 20.54 -31.89
N VAL A 2 -13.12 20.88 -30.82
CA VAL A 2 -12.55 20.97 -29.47
C VAL A 2 -12.38 19.54 -28.96
N ARG A 3 -11.14 19.12 -28.71
CA ARG A 3 -10.85 17.82 -28.11
C ARG A 3 -11.26 17.91 -26.65
N GLU A 4 -12.34 17.23 -26.27
CA GLU A 4 -12.68 17.03 -24.86
C GLU A 4 -11.63 16.10 -24.27
N ASP A 5 -10.73 16.64 -23.45
CA ASP A 5 -9.82 15.79 -22.67
C ASP A 5 -10.66 15.10 -21.60
N PRO A 6 -10.60 13.76 -21.48
CA PRO A 6 -11.41 12.99 -20.55
C PRO A 6 -10.89 13.20 -19.12
N GLY A 7 -11.31 14.30 -18.51
CA GLY A 7 -11.14 14.54 -17.08
C GLY A 7 -12.13 13.72 -16.25
N ALA A 8 -11.83 13.53 -14.97
CA ALA A 8 -12.64 12.73 -14.06
C ALA A 8 -14.12 13.19 -13.97
N ALA A 9 -14.40 14.46 -14.22
CA ALA A 9 -15.73 15.05 -14.15
C ALA A 9 -16.45 15.12 -15.51
N SER A 10 -15.74 15.27 -16.63
CA SER A 10 -16.35 15.14 -17.97
C SER A 10 -16.79 13.69 -18.25
N LEU A 11 -16.20 12.72 -17.53
CA LEU A 11 -16.65 11.34 -17.49
C LEU A 11 -17.89 11.13 -16.59
N ALA A 12 -18.15 12.02 -15.63
CA ALA A 12 -19.25 11.94 -14.67
C ALA A 12 -20.53 12.60 -15.17
N LEU A 13 -20.38 13.79 -15.78
CA LEU A 13 -21.49 14.64 -16.20
C LEU A 13 -21.58 14.64 -17.72
N VAL A 14 -22.08 13.55 -18.29
CA VAL A 14 -22.46 13.53 -19.71
C VAL A 14 -23.53 14.60 -19.90
N ARG A 15 -23.27 15.58 -20.78
CA ARG A 15 -24.24 16.65 -21.10
C ARG A 15 -25.60 16.02 -21.46
N GLY A 16 -26.62 16.29 -20.65
CA GLY A 16 -28.00 15.83 -20.88
C GLY A 16 -28.52 14.76 -19.92
N ILE A 17 -27.70 14.26 -18.98
CA ILE A 17 -28.15 13.34 -17.92
C ILE A 17 -28.32 14.12 -16.61
N VAL A 18 -29.54 14.09 -16.06
CA VAL A 18 -29.81 14.61 -14.70
C VAL A 18 -29.47 13.52 -13.71
N HIS A 19 -28.45 13.75 -12.87
CA HIS A 19 -28.14 12.86 -11.76
C HIS A 19 -29.03 13.19 -10.55
N LEU A 20 -29.65 12.18 -9.95
CA LEU A 20 -30.49 12.35 -8.75
C LEU A 20 -29.67 12.79 -7.52
N ASP A 21 -28.41 12.37 -7.45
CA ASP A 21 -27.40 12.81 -6.49
C ASP A 21 -26.10 13.13 -7.26
N GLU A 22 -25.98 14.38 -7.71
CA GLU A 22 -24.82 14.89 -8.44
C GLU A 22 -23.51 14.75 -7.62
N PRO A 23 -23.46 15.12 -6.33
CA PRO A 23 -22.29 14.89 -5.48
C PRO A 23 -21.80 13.43 -5.45
N ALA A 24 -22.70 12.46 -5.28
CA ALA A 24 -22.36 11.04 -5.29
C ALA A 24 -21.81 10.58 -6.64
N ALA A 25 -22.45 10.97 -7.74
CA ALA A 25 -22.04 10.61 -9.09
C ALA A 25 -20.63 11.15 -9.42
N VAL A 26 -20.37 12.40 -9.03
CA VAL A 26 -19.06 13.04 -9.20
C VAL A 26 -17.99 12.32 -8.38
N PHE A 27 -18.29 11.92 -7.14
CA PHE A 27 -17.35 11.16 -6.31
C PHE A 27 -17.00 9.79 -6.90
N GLU A 28 -17.98 9.02 -7.37
CA GLU A 28 -17.74 7.72 -8.00
C GLU A 28 -16.94 7.84 -9.31
N ALA A 29 -17.14 8.92 -10.07
CA ALA A 29 -16.33 9.21 -11.24
C ALA A 29 -14.87 9.58 -10.88
N MET A 30 -14.65 10.31 -9.77
CA MET A 30 -13.30 10.54 -9.24
C MET A 30 -12.61 9.22 -8.89
N LEU A 31 -13.31 8.30 -8.21
CA LEU A 31 -12.77 6.98 -7.87
C LEU A 31 -12.47 6.14 -9.11
N THR A 32 -13.36 6.14 -10.10
CA THR A 32 -13.17 5.43 -11.39
C THR A 32 -11.94 5.96 -12.14
N GLY A 33 -11.77 7.28 -12.19
CA GLY A 33 -10.60 7.88 -12.81
C GLY A 33 -9.31 7.57 -12.05
N TRP A 34 -9.35 7.60 -10.71
CA TRP A 34 -8.19 7.26 -9.88
C TRP A 34 -7.81 5.79 -9.98
N GLU A 35 -8.77 4.89 -10.09
CA GLU A 35 -8.55 3.48 -10.40
C GLU A 35 -7.81 3.31 -11.72
N ARG A 36 -8.29 3.95 -12.80
CA ARG A 36 -7.65 3.91 -14.12
C ARG A 36 -6.23 4.45 -14.07
N GLN A 37 -6.00 5.55 -13.35
CA GLN A 37 -4.67 6.10 -13.14
C GLN A 37 -3.74 5.08 -12.47
N GLN A 38 -4.17 4.46 -11.38
CA GLN A 38 -3.36 3.49 -10.65
C GLN A 38 -3.04 2.26 -11.52
N ARG A 39 -4.03 1.72 -12.25
CA ARG A 39 -3.82 0.61 -13.19
C ARG A 39 -2.85 0.99 -14.31
N SER A 40 -2.94 2.21 -14.86
CA SER A 40 -2.02 2.70 -15.90
C SER A 40 -0.57 2.78 -15.43
N ARG A 41 -0.33 2.89 -14.11
CA ARG A 41 1.00 2.89 -13.48
C ARG A 41 1.47 1.47 -13.09
N GLY A 42 0.78 0.43 -13.55
CA GLY A 42 1.16 -0.97 -13.33
C GLY A 42 0.77 -1.53 -11.95
N LEU A 43 -0.11 -0.86 -11.21
CA LEU A 43 -0.60 -1.41 -9.94
C LEU A 43 -1.62 -2.53 -10.19
N VAL A 44 -1.43 -3.64 -9.47
CA VAL A 44 -2.35 -4.78 -9.48
C VAL A 44 -3.62 -4.50 -8.70
N GLU A 45 -4.71 -5.19 -9.05
CA GLU A 45 -6.05 -5.00 -8.45
C GLU A 45 -6.05 -5.12 -6.92
N THR A 46 -5.31 -6.08 -6.38
CA THR A 46 -5.14 -6.29 -4.93
C THR A 46 -4.49 -5.12 -4.19
N SER A 47 -3.87 -4.18 -4.91
CA SER A 47 -3.35 -2.92 -4.36
C SER A 47 -4.31 -1.75 -4.56
N VAL A 48 -5.16 -1.79 -5.58
CA VAL A 48 -6.07 -0.71 -5.97
C VAL A 48 -7.35 -0.76 -5.16
N GLU A 49 -8.00 -1.93 -5.08
CA GLU A 49 -9.29 -2.08 -4.38
C GLU A 49 -9.25 -1.62 -2.91
N PRO A 50 -8.22 -1.97 -2.10
CA PRO A 50 -8.17 -1.51 -0.71
C PRO A 50 -8.08 0.01 -0.58
N ARG A 51 -7.46 0.69 -1.56
CA ARG A 51 -7.36 2.15 -1.58
C ARG A 51 -8.71 2.79 -1.90
N LEU A 52 -9.44 2.27 -2.88
CA LEU A 52 -10.79 2.74 -3.20
C LEU A 52 -11.74 2.52 -2.01
N ALA A 53 -11.70 1.33 -1.41
CA ALA A 53 -12.51 1.00 -0.23
C ALA A 53 -12.18 1.93 0.94
N PHE A 54 -10.90 2.25 1.14
CA PHE A 54 -10.48 3.20 2.16
C PHE A 54 -11.03 4.62 1.92
N VAL A 55 -10.95 5.14 0.69
CA VAL A 55 -11.47 6.48 0.38
C VAL A 55 -12.99 6.54 0.58
N ARG A 56 -13.74 5.50 0.22
CA ARG A 56 -15.18 5.39 0.54
C ARG A 56 -15.45 5.36 2.03
N ARG A 57 -14.62 4.64 2.80
CA ARG A 57 -14.74 4.61 4.26
C ARG A 57 -14.49 5.98 4.88
N PHE A 58 -13.52 6.73 4.38
CA PHE A 58 -13.26 8.09 4.82
C PHE A 58 -14.41 9.03 4.45
N GLN A 59 -14.93 8.94 3.21
CA GLN A 59 -16.12 9.66 2.77
C GLN A 59 -17.32 9.43 3.70
N GLY A 60 -17.59 8.18 4.07
CA GLY A 60 -18.66 7.84 5.01
C GLY A 60 -18.43 8.32 6.44
N PHE A 61 -17.17 8.51 6.85
CA PHE A 61 -16.84 9.10 8.16
C PHE A 61 -16.98 10.62 8.17
N ALA A 62 -16.51 11.29 7.12
CA ALA A 62 -16.57 12.74 6.99
C ALA A 62 -17.99 13.26 6.67
N GLU A 63 -18.94 12.36 6.40
CA GLU A 63 -20.33 12.66 6.05
C GLU A 63 -20.45 13.69 4.90
N GLY A 64 -19.46 13.70 4.00
CA GLY A 64 -19.31 14.72 2.97
C GLY A 64 -18.41 14.26 1.84
N TYR A 65 -18.36 15.04 0.77
CA TYR A 65 -17.61 14.73 -0.45
C TYR A 65 -16.26 15.46 -0.51
N PRO A 66 -15.32 15.10 -1.41
CA PRO A 66 -13.96 15.64 -1.40
C PRO A 66 -13.82 17.18 -1.39
N ARG A 67 -14.84 17.91 -1.83
CA ARG A 67 -14.88 19.39 -1.78
C ARG A 67 -15.16 19.95 -0.36
N GLU A 68 -15.83 19.17 0.49
CA GLU A 68 -16.24 19.54 1.85
C GLU A 68 -15.20 19.11 2.90
N TRP A 69 -14.30 18.19 2.54
CA TRP A 69 -13.31 17.67 3.48
C TRP A 69 -12.33 18.75 3.94
N THR A 70 -11.93 18.64 5.19
CA THR A 70 -11.02 19.55 5.89
C THR A 70 -9.87 18.79 6.53
N PRO A 71 -8.78 19.48 6.91
CA PRO A 71 -7.72 18.89 7.72
C PRO A 71 -8.22 18.30 9.06
N ALA A 72 -9.27 18.89 9.64
CA ALA A 72 -9.87 18.44 10.90
C ALA A 72 -10.55 17.06 10.74
N ASP A 73 -11.21 16.80 9.61
CA ASP A 73 -11.81 15.48 9.33
C ASP A 73 -10.75 14.37 9.35
N VAL A 74 -9.53 14.66 8.88
CA VAL A 74 -8.40 13.73 8.93
C VAL A 74 -7.95 13.47 10.36
N GLU A 75 -7.87 14.52 11.19
CA GLU A 75 -7.49 14.44 12.60
C GLU A 75 -8.52 13.65 13.40
N ASP A 76 -9.80 13.98 13.25
CA ASP A 76 -10.92 13.29 13.91
C ASP A 76 -10.98 11.82 13.50
N PHE A 77 -10.83 11.53 12.20
CA PHE A 77 -10.76 10.16 11.71
C PHE A 77 -9.58 9.42 12.36
N THR A 78 -8.42 10.07 12.46
CA THR A 78 -7.22 9.48 13.05
C THR A 78 -7.41 9.19 14.53
N VAL A 79 -7.97 10.13 15.30
CA VAL A 79 -8.28 9.96 16.73
C VAL A 79 -9.28 8.81 16.93
N SER A 80 -10.28 8.69 16.08
CA SER A 80 -11.25 7.59 16.12
C SER A 80 -10.59 6.21 15.94
N LEU A 81 -9.56 6.12 15.09
CA LEU A 81 -8.81 4.90 14.85
C LEU A 81 -7.76 4.60 15.93
N MET A 82 -7.31 5.61 16.66
CA MET A 82 -6.31 5.48 17.71
C MET A 82 -6.91 5.14 19.07
N SER A 83 -8.23 5.18 19.20
CA SER A 83 -8.96 5.05 20.47
C SER A 83 -9.72 3.74 20.59
N GLY A 84 -9.99 3.32 21.83
CA GLY A 84 -10.84 2.17 22.15
C GLY A 84 -10.18 0.79 21.98
N ALA A 85 -10.97 -0.26 22.21
CA ALA A 85 -10.50 -1.66 22.20
C ALA A 85 -9.99 -2.15 20.82
N HIS A 86 -10.34 -1.44 19.75
CA HIS A 86 -10.00 -1.81 18.37
C HIS A 86 -9.00 -0.84 17.73
N ARG A 87 -8.13 -0.23 18.55
CA ARG A 87 -7.08 0.69 18.11
C ARG A 87 -6.28 0.11 16.94
N ARG A 88 -6.12 0.91 15.89
CA ARG A 88 -5.32 0.56 14.71
C ARG A 88 -3.84 0.78 14.97
N ASN A 89 -3.03 -0.04 14.30
CA ASN A 89 -1.58 0.09 14.32
C ASN A 89 -1.19 1.44 13.66
N PRO A 90 -0.25 2.22 14.25
CA PRO A 90 0.28 3.43 13.64
C PRO A 90 0.68 3.28 12.16
N ALA A 91 1.30 2.17 11.77
CA ALA A 91 1.65 1.91 10.37
C ALA A 91 0.42 1.83 9.44
N THR A 92 -0.70 1.29 9.94
CA THR A 92 -1.97 1.26 9.20
C THR A 92 -2.52 2.68 9.01
N ILE A 93 -2.45 3.50 10.06
CA ILE A 93 -2.90 4.90 10.02
C ILE A 93 -2.04 5.71 9.04
N ARG A 94 -0.71 5.55 9.06
CA ARG A 94 0.19 6.17 8.08
C ARG A 94 -0.16 5.77 6.65
N ASN A 95 -0.48 4.50 6.41
CA ASN A 95 -0.91 4.04 5.08
C ASN A 95 -2.25 4.67 4.66
N TYR A 96 -3.18 4.88 5.60
CA TYR A 96 -4.41 5.63 5.36
C TYR A 96 -4.12 7.10 4.99
N HIS A 97 -3.27 7.79 5.74
CA HIS A 97 -2.84 9.16 5.41
C HIS A 97 -2.19 9.25 4.02
N LEU A 98 -1.29 8.33 3.70
CA LEU A 98 -0.66 8.26 2.37
C LEU A 98 -1.70 8.03 1.27
N THR A 99 -2.66 7.13 1.50
CA THR A 99 -3.72 6.82 0.54
C THR A 99 -4.62 8.04 0.29
N LEU A 100 -5.01 8.74 1.36
CA LEU A 100 -5.83 9.94 1.26
C LEU A 100 -5.07 11.08 0.55
N ARG A 101 -3.80 11.30 0.92
CA ARG A 101 -2.93 12.27 0.24
C ARG A 101 -2.83 11.99 -1.25
N MET A 102 -2.56 10.74 -1.66
CA MET A 102 -2.48 10.35 -3.07
C MET A 102 -3.80 10.57 -3.83
N PHE A 103 -4.93 10.32 -3.19
CA PHE A 103 -6.24 10.58 -3.79
C PHE A 103 -6.45 12.09 -3.95
N CYS A 104 -6.22 12.89 -2.90
CA CYS A 104 -6.27 14.35 -2.93
C CYS A 104 -5.35 14.93 -4.02
N ASP A 105 -4.11 14.45 -4.14
CA ASP A 105 -3.17 14.87 -5.19
C ASP A 105 -3.72 14.56 -6.58
N TYR A 106 -4.33 13.39 -6.77
CA TYR A 106 -4.98 13.04 -8.03
C TYR A 106 -6.14 13.98 -8.35
N VAL A 107 -7.05 14.20 -7.40
CA VAL A 107 -8.26 15.00 -7.63
C VAL A 107 -8.00 16.50 -7.76
N THR A 108 -6.86 16.98 -7.26
CA THR A 108 -6.41 18.38 -7.38
C THR A 108 -5.43 18.62 -8.54
N SER A 109 -4.93 17.56 -9.18
CA SER A 109 -3.93 17.70 -10.24
C SER A 109 -4.49 18.32 -11.51
N ALA A 110 -3.77 19.33 -12.02
CA ALA A 110 -4.05 19.98 -13.29
C ALA A 110 -4.00 19.03 -14.51
N HIS A 111 -3.25 17.93 -14.42
CA HIS A 111 -3.01 17.01 -15.54
C HIS A 111 -4.19 16.11 -15.88
N TYR A 112 -5.16 15.94 -14.97
CA TYR A 112 -6.36 15.11 -15.19
C TYR A 112 -7.57 15.95 -15.62
N GLY A 113 -7.32 17.05 -16.35
CA GLY A 113 -8.34 17.80 -17.08
C GLY A 113 -9.22 18.73 -16.22
N ARG A 114 -8.95 18.85 -14.92
CA ARG A 114 -9.83 19.58 -14.00
C ARG A 114 -9.69 21.10 -14.02
N VAL A 115 -8.59 21.62 -14.59
CA VAL A 115 -8.29 23.07 -14.63
C VAL A 115 -9.42 23.88 -15.27
N ARG A 116 -10.09 23.33 -16.29
CA ARG A 116 -11.15 24.05 -17.00
C ARG A 116 -12.44 24.16 -16.20
N GLU A 117 -12.77 23.14 -15.43
CA GLU A 117 -13.99 23.09 -14.62
C GLU A 117 -13.82 23.86 -13.29
N CYS A 118 -12.60 23.84 -12.73
CA CYS A 118 -12.23 24.66 -11.57
C CYS A 118 -12.37 26.17 -11.86
N ALA A 119 -12.15 26.58 -13.11
CA ALA A 119 -12.33 27.97 -13.54
C ALA A 119 -13.80 28.37 -13.73
N GLU A 120 -14.67 27.40 -14.06
CA GLU A 120 -16.10 27.62 -14.29
C GLU A 120 -16.94 27.46 -13.01
N ARG A 121 -16.47 26.65 -12.04
CA ARG A 121 -17.14 26.39 -10.74
C ARG A 121 -16.13 26.29 -9.57
N PRO A 122 -15.52 27.39 -9.14
CA PRO A 122 -14.48 27.41 -8.10
C PRO A 122 -14.91 26.78 -6.77
N GLU A 123 -16.19 26.89 -6.42
CA GLU A 123 -16.81 26.34 -5.22
C GLU A 123 -16.93 24.80 -5.20
N THR A 124 -16.55 24.12 -6.28
CA THR A 124 -16.66 22.65 -6.42
C THR A 124 -15.31 21.92 -6.38
N VAL A 125 -14.22 22.63 -6.13
CA VAL A 125 -12.86 22.11 -6.27
C VAL A 125 -12.36 21.47 -4.96
N PRO A 126 -11.99 20.16 -4.96
CA PRO A 126 -11.37 19.53 -3.82
C PRO A 126 -10.02 20.16 -3.44
N ALA A 127 -9.57 19.94 -2.22
CA ALA A 127 -8.26 20.39 -1.74
C ALA A 127 -7.39 19.24 -1.23
N GLN A 128 -6.09 19.50 -1.09
CA GLN A 128 -5.24 18.66 -0.24
C GLN A 128 -5.61 18.92 1.21
N ILE A 129 -5.86 17.84 1.97
CA ILE A 129 -6.23 17.90 3.39
C ILE A 129 -5.20 17.19 4.28
N CYS A 130 -4.26 16.46 3.68
CA CYS A 130 -3.17 15.79 4.37
C CYS A 130 -1.88 16.61 4.27
N PHE A 131 -1.52 17.28 5.36
CA PHE A 131 -0.33 18.11 5.54
C PHE A 131 0.65 17.47 6.54
N ASP A 132 1.84 18.04 6.67
CA ASP A 132 2.84 17.59 7.65
C ASP A 132 2.36 17.74 9.10
N PHE A 133 1.57 18.76 9.40
CA PHE A 133 1.08 19.02 10.76
C PHE A 133 -0.07 18.10 11.23
N ASN A 134 -0.84 17.50 10.31
CA ASN A 134 -2.00 16.65 10.65
C ASN A 134 -1.86 15.18 10.20
N THR A 135 -0.66 14.76 9.80
CA THR A 135 -0.38 13.35 9.45
C THR A 135 0.77 12.79 10.30
N ILE A 136 0.77 11.47 10.51
CA ILE A 136 1.83 10.82 11.27
C ILE A 136 3.08 10.71 10.38
N ALA A 137 4.15 11.41 10.76
CA ALA A 137 5.43 11.37 10.07
C ALA A 137 6.16 10.01 10.24
N HIS A 138 6.95 9.63 9.24
CA HIS A 138 7.83 8.46 9.26
C HIS A 138 9.16 8.78 9.96
N LEU A 139 9.11 9.28 11.20
CA LEU A 139 10.29 9.75 11.94
C LEU A 139 10.96 8.67 12.83
N GLN A 140 10.45 7.44 12.85
CA GLN A 140 11.13 6.33 13.52
C GLN A 140 11.88 5.47 12.49
N ASP A 141 13.20 5.45 12.61
CA ASP A 141 14.08 4.57 11.83
C ASP A 141 13.84 3.08 12.16
N ASP A 142 13.20 2.77 13.29
CA ASP A 142 12.77 1.42 13.66
C ASP A 142 11.41 1.42 14.39
N GLU A 143 10.34 1.10 13.65
CA GLU A 143 9.01 0.80 14.22
C GLU A 143 8.86 -0.71 14.56
N GLY A 144 9.97 -1.45 14.63
CA GLY A 144 10.01 -2.86 14.96
C GLY A 144 9.37 -3.13 16.33
N ARG A 145 8.33 -3.98 16.34
CA ARG A 145 7.83 -4.52 17.61
C ARG A 145 8.93 -5.37 18.26
N PRO A 146 9.06 -5.39 19.61
CA PRO A 146 10.01 -6.29 20.28
C PRO A 146 9.85 -7.76 19.87
N GLU A 147 8.62 -8.15 19.54
CA GLU A 147 8.21 -9.48 19.03
C GLU A 147 8.78 -9.81 17.63
N ARG A 148 9.21 -8.80 16.87
CA ARG A 148 9.71 -8.88 15.50
C ARG A 148 11.07 -8.17 15.36
N ARG A 149 11.91 -8.28 16.38
CA ARG A 149 13.28 -7.77 16.34
C ARG A 149 14.13 -8.52 15.30
N PRO A 150 15.12 -7.87 14.67
CA PRO A 150 16.17 -8.56 13.92
C PRO A 150 16.90 -9.60 14.78
N PHE A 151 17.36 -10.69 14.18
CA PHE A 151 18.21 -11.67 14.86
C PHE A 151 19.63 -11.11 15.03
N SER A 152 20.20 -11.31 16.23
CA SER A 152 21.63 -11.08 16.45
C SER A 152 22.45 -12.19 15.81
N TYR A 153 23.77 -11.99 15.72
CA TYR A 153 24.68 -12.99 15.21
C TYR A 153 24.58 -14.32 15.99
N ASP A 154 24.61 -14.27 17.32
CA ASP A 154 24.52 -15.48 18.16
C ASP A 154 23.20 -16.24 17.97
N VAL A 155 22.10 -15.51 17.74
CA VAL A 155 20.79 -16.11 17.44
C VAL A 155 20.80 -16.77 16.07
N MET A 156 21.47 -16.18 15.08
CA MET A 156 21.65 -16.78 13.76
C MET A 156 22.49 -18.05 13.82
N GLU A 157 23.60 -18.04 14.58
CA GLU A 157 24.44 -19.23 14.79
C GLU A 157 23.63 -20.36 15.45
N THR A 158 22.92 -20.05 16.54
CA THR A 158 22.04 -21.01 17.22
C THR A 158 20.96 -21.58 16.28
N LEU A 159 20.40 -20.75 15.40
CA LEU A 159 19.42 -21.19 14.40
C LEU A 159 20.04 -22.13 13.37
N PHE A 160 21.25 -21.84 12.89
CA PHE A 160 21.95 -22.70 11.93
C PHE A 160 22.33 -24.04 12.54
N ASP A 161 22.87 -24.05 13.76
CA ASP A 161 23.16 -25.28 14.49
C ASP A 161 21.90 -26.13 14.66
N PHE A 162 20.79 -25.50 15.07
CA PHE A 162 19.51 -26.18 15.20
C PHE A 162 19.04 -26.80 13.87
N LEU A 163 19.17 -26.06 12.75
CA LEU A 163 18.76 -26.55 11.44
C LEU A 163 19.62 -27.74 11.00
N ASP A 164 20.93 -27.68 11.20
CA ASP A 164 21.85 -28.77 10.84
C ASP A 164 21.57 -30.03 11.70
N ASP A 165 21.37 -29.85 13.00
CA ASP A 165 20.92 -30.91 13.91
C ASP A 165 19.62 -31.59 13.45
N ARG A 166 18.68 -30.79 12.93
CA ARG A 166 17.40 -31.30 12.41
C ARG A 166 17.59 -32.10 11.13
N VAL A 167 18.50 -31.69 10.25
CA VAL A 167 18.88 -32.46 9.04
C VAL A 167 19.48 -33.80 9.45
N ASP A 168 20.43 -33.79 10.37
CA ASP A 168 21.12 -34.98 10.86
C ASP A 168 20.15 -36.00 11.48
N ARG A 169 19.27 -35.54 12.36
CA ARG A 169 18.23 -36.39 12.97
C ARG A 169 17.28 -36.95 11.91
N ALA A 170 16.89 -36.15 10.92
CA ALA A 170 16.00 -36.58 9.85
C ALA A 170 16.67 -37.62 8.94
N ALA A 171 17.95 -37.45 8.61
CA ALA A 171 18.74 -38.39 7.82
C ALA A 171 18.88 -39.75 8.53
N ARG A 172 19.20 -39.73 9.83
CA ARG A 172 19.34 -40.95 10.65
C ARG A 172 18.02 -41.70 10.86
N SER A 173 16.87 -41.04 10.69
CA SER A 173 15.55 -41.67 10.86
C SER A 173 15.15 -42.63 9.74
N GLY A 174 15.88 -42.67 8.63
CA GLY A 174 15.59 -43.53 7.47
C GLY A 174 14.32 -43.15 6.69
N ARG A 175 13.62 -42.07 7.08
CA ARG A 175 12.40 -41.59 6.41
C ARG A 175 12.75 -40.61 5.30
N LYS A 176 11.86 -40.47 4.31
CA LYS A 176 11.96 -39.48 3.22
C LYS A 176 12.02 -38.01 3.67
N SER A 177 11.90 -37.74 4.97
CA SER A 177 11.97 -36.39 5.57
C SER A 177 13.37 -35.76 5.54
N GLY A 178 14.43 -36.51 5.26
CA GLY A 178 15.79 -35.97 5.20
C GLY A 178 15.96 -34.84 4.18
N LEU A 179 15.45 -35.03 2.95
CA LEU A 179 15.54 -34.01 1.90
C LEU A 179 14.72 -32.76 2.20
N ALA A 180 13.57 -32.90 2.87
CA ALA A 180 12.75 -31.77 3.28
C ALA A 180 13.46 -30.92 4.35
N ALA A 181 14.07 -31.57 5.35
CA ALA A 181 14.86 -30.88 6.36
C ALA A 181 16.07 -30.15 5.75
N LEU A 182 16.79 -30.80 4.83
CA LEU A 182 17.93 -30.20 4.14
C LEU A 182 17.50 -28.99 3.28
N ARG A 183 16.38 -29.11 2.56
CA ARG A 183 15.80 -28.01 1.80
C ARG A 183 15.50 -26.81 2.70
N ASP A 184 14.83 -27.03 3.82
CA ASP A 184 14.42 -25.95 4.72
C ASP A 184 15.66 -25.27 5.36
N ALA A 185 16.67 -26.06 5.75
CA ALA A 185 17.95 -25.52 6.24
C ALA A 185 18.65 -24.66 5.19
N GLN A 186 18.75 -25.16 3.95
CA GLN A 186 19.39 -24.43 2.85
C GLN A 186 18.61 -23.17 2.48
N MET A 187 17.28 -23.20 2.51
CA MET A 187 16.43 -22.03 2.28
C MET A 187 16.75 -20.90 3.27
N VAL A 188 16.80 -21.20 4.57
CA VAL A 188 17.12 -20.19 5.60
C VAL A 188 18.53 -19.64 5.44
N LYS A 189 19.53 -20.50 5.22
CA LYS A 189 20.92 -20.10 5.01
C LYS A 189 21.08 -19.23 3.74
N THR A 190 20.34 -19.54 2.68
CA THR A 190 20.35 -18.76 1.42
C THR A 190 19.71 -17.39 1.61
N ILE A 191 18.59 -17.29 2.34
CA ILE A 191 18.00 -15.99 2.70
C ILE A 191 19.02 -15.13 3.46
N TYR A 192 19.68 -15.72 4.47
CA TYR A 192 20.66 -15.00 5.27
C TYR A 192 21.87 -14.53 4.45
N ALA A 193 22.43 -15.41 3.61
CA ALA A 193 23.63 -15.10 2.83
C ALA A 193 23.42 -14.01 1.77
N PHE A 194 22.22 -13.94 1.16
CA PHE A 194 21.97 -13.08 0.01
C PHE A 194 20.87 -12.03 0.23
N GLY A 195 20.24 -12.00 1.41
CA GLY A 195 19.18 -11.03 1.74
C GLY A 195 17.89 -11.19 0.92
N LEU A 196 17.60 -12.40 0.43
CA LEU A 196 16.47 -12.64 -0.47
C LEU A 196 15.12 -12.42 0.23
N ARG A 197 14.18 -11.79 -0.45
CA ARG A 197 12.77 -11.79 -0.04
C ARG A 197 12.20 -13.20 -0.17
N ARG A 198 11.20 -13.53 0.65
CA ARG A 198 10.52 -14.84 0.61
C ARG A 198 10.07 -15.25 -0.80
N ARG A 199 9.54 -14.31 -1.60
CA ARG A 199 9.12 -14.60 -2.98
C ARG A 199 10.31 -14.86 -3.91
N GLU A 200 11.40 -14.12 -3.76
CA GLU A 200 12.62 -14.30 -4.56
C GLU A 200 13.22 -15.68 -4.28
N LEU A 201 13.27 -16.11 -3.02
CA LEU A 201 13.69 -17.45 -2.63
C LEU A 201 12.80 -18.55 -3.24
N CYS A 202 11.47 -18.40 -3.18
CA CYS A 202 10.54 -19.39 -3.73
C CYS A 202 10.60 -19.50 -5.26
N MET A 203 11.07 -18.46 -5.94
CA MET A 203 11.23 -18.40 -7.40
C MET A 203 12.67 -18.67 -7.84
N LEU A 204 13.56 -19.01 -6.91
CA LEU A 204 14.97 -19.26 -7.20
C LEU A 204 15.12 -20.52 -8.06
N ASP A 205 15.82 -20.39 -9.18
CA ASP A 205 16.09 -21.48 -10.12
C ASP A 205 17.58 -21.85 -10.07
N VAL A 206 17.91 -23.09 -10.41
CA VAL A 206 19.28 -23.61 -10.50
C VAL A 206 20.13 -22.75 -11.43
N VAL A 207 19.55 -22.19 -12.50
CA VAL A 207 20.29 -21.32 -13.43
C VAL A 207 20.73 -19.99 -12.82
N ALA A 208 20.15 -19.58 -11.69
CA ALA A 208 20.54 -18.39 -10.94
C ALA A 208 21.76 -18.65 -10.04
N LEU A 209 22.07 -19.91 -9.74
CA LEU A 209 23.24 -20.31 -8.94
C LEU A 209 24.48 -20.33 -9.83
N ARG A 210 25.03 -19.14 -10.09
CA ARG A 210 26.27 -18.99 -10.86
C ARG A 210 27.38 -18.41 -9.99
N PRO A 211 28.63 -18.82 -10.22
CA PRO A 211 29.78 -18.15 -9.61
C PRO A 211 29.71 -16.65 -9.89
N ASN A 212 30.01 -15.83 -8.89
CA ASN A 212 30.13 -14.41 -9.09
C ASN A 212 31.38 -14.14 -9.94
N PRO A 213 31.27 -13.57 -11.16
CA PRO A 213 32.43 -13.34 -12.02
C PRO A 213 33.43 -12.32 -11.44
N HIS A 214 33.07 -11.61 -10.36
CA HIS A 214 33.89 -10.63 -9.67
C HIS A 214 34.47 -11.11 -8.34
N MET A 215 34.20 -12.36 -7.92
CA MET A 215 34.91 -13.00 -6.82
C MET A 215 35.61 -14.27 -7.32
N PRO A 216 36.94 -14.40 -7.16
CA PRO A 216 37.70 -15.58 -7.58
C PRO A 216 37.33 -16.84 -6.79
#